data_AF-A0A950HT19-F1
#
_entry.id   AF-A0A950HT19-F1
#
_cell.length_a   1.000
_cell.length_b   1.000
_cell.length_c   1.000
_cell.angle_alpha   90.00
_cell.angle_beta   90.00
_cell.angle_gamma   90.00
#
_symmetry.space_group_name_H-M   'P 1'
#
loop_
_entity.id
_entity.type
_entity.pdbx_description
1 polymer ?
#
loop_
_entity_poly.entity_id
_entity_poly.type
_entity_poly.pdbx_seq_one_letter_code
_entity_poly.pdbx_strand_id
1 'polypeptide(L)' 'LGSYSHALPGHADARSALAAPIDERIFFAGEACSPHDFSTAHGAYEPGVAAARAFLASR' A
#
# COMPACT_ATOMS: atom_id res chain seq x y z
N LEU A 1 4.42 -11.27 -14.19
CA LEU A 1 5.28 -11.53 -13.01
C LEU A 1 6.46 -10.58 -13.07
N GLY A 2 6.87 -10.01 -11.94
CA GLY A 2 7.97 -9.05 -11.82
C GLY A 2 8.62 -9.15 -10.43
N SER A 3 9.55 -8.26 -10.10
CA SER A 3 10.27 -8.26 -8.80
C SER A 3 9.65 -7.32 -7.77
N TYR A 4 9.68 -6.02 -8.05
CA TYR A 4 9.21 -4.95 -7.16
C TYR A 4 8.66 -3.78 -7.98
N SER A 5 7.80 -2.97 -7.36
CA SER A 5 7.16 -1.83 -8.02
C SER A 5 8.12 -0.66 -8.23
N HIS A 6 7.88 0.12 -9.28
CA HIS A 6 8.46 1.44 -9.46
C HIS A 6 7.41 2.33 -10.13
N ALA A 7 7.30 3.59 -9.69
CA ALA A 7 6.39 4.52 -10.32
C ALA A 7 6.97 4.99 -11.65
N LEU A 8 6.14 5.06 -12.70
CA LEU A 8 6.55 5.75 -13.91
C LEU A 8 6.76 7.25 -13.62
N PRO A 9 7.60 7.97 -14.38
CA PRO A 9 7.78 9.41 -14.21
C PRO A 9 6.44 10.14 -14.18
N GLY A 10 6.21 10.96 -13.14
CA GLY A 10 4.94 11.68 -12.94
C GLY A 10 3.82 10.90 -12.25
N HIS A 11 4.05 9.64 -11.86
CA HIS A 11 3.01 8.77 -11.25
C HIS A 11 3.31 8.34 -9.80
N ALA A 12 4.15 9.07 -9.07
CA ALA A 12 4.47 8.74 -7.67
C ALA A 12 3.21 8.69 -6.78
N ASP A 13 2.24 9.58 -7.01
CA ASP A 13 1.03 9.69 -6.20
C ASP A 13 0.05 8.52 -6.38
N ALA A 14 0.23 7.69 -7.41
CA ALA A 14 -0.62 6.51 -7.64
C ALA A 14 -0.56 5.51 -6.46
N ARG A 15 0.52 5.54 -5.66
CA ARG A 15 0.64 4.72 -4.45
C ARG A 15 -0.41 5.07 -3.40
N SER A 16 -0.71 6.36 -3.23
CA SER A 16 -1.73 6.82 -2.29
C SER A 16 -3.12 6.36 -2.74
N ALA A 17 -3.41 6.44 -4.04
CA ALA A 17 -4.65 5.92 -4.60
C ALA A 17 -4.77 4.40 -4.42
N LEU A 18 -3.68 3.64 -4.63
CA LEU A 18 -3.66 2.19 -4.41
C LEU A 18 -3.88 1.82 -2.94
N ALA A 19 -3.35 2.61 -1.99
CA ALA A 19 -3.47 2.35 -0.56
C ALA A 19 -4.89 2.63 0.00
N ALA A 20 -5.77 3.30 -0.76
CA ALA A 20 -7.11 3.63 -0.31
C ALA A 20 -8.00 2.38 -0.20
N PRO A 21 -8.74 2.19 0.91
CA PRO A 21 -9.66 1.07 1.04
C PRO A 21 -10.92 1.25 0.17
N ILE A 22 -11.57 0.14 -0.18
CA ILE A 22 -12.85 0.13 -0.90
C ILE A 22 -13.95 -0.32 0.07
N ASP A 23 -14.97 0.52 0.23
CA ASP A 23 -16.14 0.29 1.08
C ASP A 23 -15.83 -0.20 2.50
N GLU A 24 -14.67 0.17 3.05
CA GLU A 24 -14.16 -0.31 4.35
C GLU A 24 -14.18 -1.85 4.49
N ARG A 25 -14.15 -2.55 3.35
CA ARG A 25 -14.25 -4.01 3.24
C ARG A 25 -13.03 -4.62 2.57
N ILE A 26 -12.46 -3.92 1.60
CA ILE A 26 -11.25 -4.34 0.90
C ILE A 26 -10.14 -3.35 1.24
N PHE A 27 -9.05 -3.86 1.77
CA PHE A 27 -7.88 -3.09 2.17
C PHE A 27 -6.68 -3.56 1.35
N PHE A 28 -5.87 -2.62 0.88
CA PHE A 28 -4.65 -2.89 0.12
C PHE A 28 -3.42 -2.68 0.98
N ALA A 29 -2.42 -3.52 0.77
CA ALA A 29 -1.16 -3.48 1.49
C ALA A 29 -0.01 -3.99 0.60
N GLY A 30 1.22 -3.80 1.07
CA GLY A 30 2.45 -4.19 0.39
C GLY A 30 3.28 -2.99 -0.04
N GLU A 31 4.49 -3.26 -0.55
CA GLU A 31 5.48 -2.21 -0.85
C GLU A 31 4.97 -1.16 -1.83
N ALA A 32 4.09 -1.57 -2.76
CA ALA A 32 3.53 -0.66 -3.75
C ALA A 32 2.64 0.42 -3.13
N CYS A 33 2.11 0.19 -1.93
CA CYS A 33 1.28 1.13 -1.17
C CYS A 33 2.12 2.09 -0.30
N SER A 34 3.44 1.87 -0.17
CA SER A 34 4.28 2.76 0.64
C SER A 34 4.67 4.02 -0.14
N PRO A 35 4.45 5.23 0.42
CA PRO A 35 4.80 6.48 -0.26
C PRO A 35 6.32 6.67 -0.42
N HIS A 36 7.12 6.13 0.52
CA HIS A 36 8.55 6.41 0.61
C HIS A 36 9.42 5.16 0.54
N ASP A 37 8.94 4.02 1.04
CA ASP A 37 9.71 2.79 1.20
C ASP A 37 9.33 1.71 0.18
N PHE A 38 8.94 2.11 -1.02
CA PHE A 38 8.62 1.18 -2.09
C PHE A 38 9.83 0.32 -2.51
N SER A 39 9.56 -0.85 -3.08
CA SER A 39 10.53 -1.88 -3.46
C SER A 39 11.28 -2.54 -2.28
N THR A 40 10.86 -2.31 -1.04
CA THR A 40 11.53 -2.84 0.16
C THR A 40 10.62 -3.75 0.99
N ALA A 41 11.23 -4.58 1.84
CA ALA A 41 10.49 -5.44 2.77
C ALA A 41 9.83 -4.63 3.91
N HIS A 42 10.50 -3.62 4.46
CA HIS A 42 9.93 -2.79 5.53
C HIS A 42 8.78 -1.92 5.01
N GLY A 43 8.88 -1.41 3.78
CA GLY A 43 7.78 -0.72 3.13
C GLY A 43 6.61 -1.60 2.73
N ALA A 44 6.75 -2.94 2.75
CA ALA A 44 5.60 -3.84 2.68
C ALA A 44 4.96 -4.09 4.06
N TYR A 45 5.78 -4.14 5.10
CA TYR A 45 5.36 -4.41 6.47
C TYR A 45 4.47 -3.31 7.04
N GLU A 46 4.92 -2.05 6.97
CA GLU A 46 4.20 -0.94 7.60
C GLU A 46 2.79 -0.72 7.01
N PRO A 47 2.58 -0.66 5.68
CA PRO A 47 1.24 -0.62 5.10
C PRO A 47 0.40 -1.86 5.45
N GLY A 48 1.03 -3.02 5.62
CA GLY A 48 0.34 -4.24 6.06
C GLY A 48 -0.24 -4.12 7.46
N VAL A 49 0.54 -3.60 8.41
CA VAL A 49 0.06 -3.33 9.77
C VAL A 49 -1.04 -2.26 9.75
N ALA A 50 -0.87 -1.19 8.96
CA ALA A 50 -1.87 -0.13 8.83
C ALA A 50 -3.21 -0.67 8.29
N ALA A 51 -3.19 -1.46 7.21
CA ALA A 51 -4.36 -2.08 6.63
C ALA A 51 -5.07 -3.02 7.63
N ALA A 52 -4.31 -3.84 8.37
CA ALA A 52 -4.86 -4.72 9.39
C ALA A 52 -5.54 -3.93 10.54
N ARG A 53 -4.93 -2.82 10.98
CA ARG A 53 -5.54 -1.94 11.99
C ARG A 53 -6.81 -1.28 11.48
N ALA A 54 -6.82 -0.83 10.22
CA ALA A 54 -8.01 -0.24 9.60
C ALA A 54 -9.16 -1.24 9.54
N PHE A 55 -8.89 -2.49 9.14
CA PHE A 55 -9.88 -3.57 9.15
C PHE A 55 -10.43 -3.87 10.56
N LEU A 56 -9.57 -3.87 11.59
CA LEU A 56 -10.02 -4.10 12.96
C LEU A 56 -10.89 -2.95 13.48
N ALA A 57 -10.66 -1.72 13.01
CA ALA A 57 -11.44 -0.54 13.38
C ALA A 57 -12.79 -0.44 12.63
N SER A 58 -12.89 -1.04 11.44
CA SER A 58 -14.11 -1.06 10.63
C SER A 58 -15.06 -2.23 10.93
N ARG A 59 -14.84 -2.93 12.05
CA ARG A 59 -15.59 -4.12 12.48
C ARG A 59 -16.68 -3.83 13.50
#